data_AF-A0A0D0E1D3-F1
#
_entry.id   AF-A0A0D0E1D3-F1
#
_cell.length_a   1.000
_cell.length_b   1.000
_cell.length_c   1.000
_cell.angle_alpha   90.00
_cell.angle_beta   90.00
_cell.angle_gamma   90.00
#
_symmetry.space_group_name_H-M   'P 1'
#
loop_
_entity.id
_entity.type
_entity.pdbx_description
1 polymer ?
#
loop_
_entity_poly.entity_id
_entity_poly.type
_entity_poly.pdbx_seq_one_letter_code
_entity_poly.pdbx_strand_id
1 'polypeptide(L)'
;MEGRSTNYWLMKAEPDSRVVKGKDVKACFSVDDFESARSTPWEGVRNYEARNLMKEMAVGDKILFYHSNCKNPGIAGFAKVSREAYPDYTAWDSAHPYYDEKADKDNPKWFMVDAEFVCRARHFIPLSLLRYIADLPSSEPPEEIGYVGTAGVKAIQAMPLVTRGRLSVQRVSEEGWGIIEMMAEKGGWENIPFMKKKVTNARQPAEKTKTAAARKVRKKKVPTKEEDDKSVDEDLKGDAAQERKQESEAFNPPKKGRKRKVLDATAQEDDAQNLATRRKSMRFQR
;
A
#
# COMPACT_ATOMS: atom_id res chain seq x y z
N MET A 1 -2.21 -36.69 -6.39
CA MET A 1 -2.31 -35.47 -5.57
C MET A 1 -3.64 -34.84 -5.90
N GLU A 2 -4.68 -35.05 -5.08
CA GLU A 2 -5.95 -34.37 -5.28
C GLU A 2 -5.79 -32.84 -5.25
N GLY A 3 -6.55 -32.16 -6.10
CA GLY A 3 -6.45 -30.72 -6.29
C GLY A 3 -7.01 -29.94 -5.11
N ARG A 4 -6.14 -29.27 -4.36
CA ARG A 4 -6.52 -28.08 -3.59
C ARG A 4 -7.07 -27.04 -4.58
N SER A 5 -8.22 -26.44 -4.27
CA SER A 5 -8.78 -25.35 -5.08
C SER A 5 -7.81 -24.16 -5.10
N THR A 6 -7.43 -23.74 -6.29
CA THR A 6 -6.56 -22.58 -6.53
C THR A 6 -7.18 -21.33 -5.93
N ASN A 7 -6.42 -20.63 -5.08
CA ASN A 7 -6.88 -19.38 -4.47
C ASN A 7 -6.40 -18.21 -5.31
N TYR A 8 -7.17 -17.13 -5.28
CA TYR A 8 -6.95 -15.94 -6.09
C TYR A 8 -6.62 -14.76 -5.17
N TRP A 9 -5.54 -14.06 -5.48
CA TRP A 9 -4.99 -12.99 -4.66
C TRP A 9 -4.77 -11.72 -5.47
N LEU A 10 -4.72 -10.57 -4.81
CA LEU A 10 -4.22 -9.30 -5.37
C LEU A 10 -3.12 -8.77 -4.46
N MET A 11 -1.98 -8.44 -5.07
CA MET A 11 -0.78 -7.98 -4.36
C MET A 11 -0.32 -6.64 -4.96
N LYS A 12 -0.18 -5.63 -4.09
CA LYS A 12 0.12 -4.25 -4.48
C LYS A 12 1.61 -3.98 -4.40
N ALA A 13 2.22 -3.67 -5.55
CA ALA A 13 3.57 -3.11 -5.67
C ALA A 13 3.49 -1.58 -5.89
N GLU A 14 4.61 -0.89 -5.75
CA GLU A 14 4.72 0.54 -6.04
C GLU A 14 5.82 0.72 -7.10
N PRO A 15 5.54 1.22 -8.32
CA PRO A 15 6.53 1.32 -9.38
C PRO A 15 7.34 2.63 -9.34
N ASP A 16 6.82 3.67 -8.69
CA ASP A 16 7.47 4.98 -8.52
C ASP A 16 8.27 5.02 -7.18
N SER A 17 9.40 5.73 -7.15
CA SER A 17 10.25 5.85 -5.95
C SER A 17 9.64 6.72 -4.85
N ARG A 18 9.97 6.42 -3.59
CA ARG A 18 9.52 7.18 -2.42
C ARG A 18 10.56 7.15 -1.31
N VAL A 19 10.71 8.25 -0.57
CA VAL A 19 11.55 8.26 0.64
C VAL A 19 10.74 7.80 1.85
N VAL A 20 11.22 6.78 2.58
CA VAL A 20 10.65 6.31 3.86
C VAL A 20 11.76 6.20 4.89
N LYS A 21 11.52 6.74 6.10
CA LYS A 21 12.54 6.86 7.18
C LYS A 21 13.86 7.52 6.70
N GLY A 22 13.79 8.45 5.73
CA GLY A 22 14.96 9.13 5.17
C GLY A 22 15.79 8.32 4.17
N LYS A 23 15.43 7.05 3.90
CA LYS A 23 16.03 6.23 2.84
C LYS A 23 15.14 6.26 1.61
N ASP A 24 15.71 6.35 0.41
CA ASP A 24 14.94 6.12 -0.81
C ASP A 24 14.56 4.64 -0.91
N VAL A 25 13.27 4.37 -1.02
CA VAL A 25 12.72 3.03 -1.08
C VAL A 25 12.77 2.58 -2.53
N LYS A 26 13.90 1.97 -2.88
CA LYS A 26 14.10 1.22 -4.13
C LYS A 26 13.30 -0.09 -4.18
N ALA A 27 12.13 -0.13 -3.53
CA ALA A 27 11.07 -1.10 -3.80
C ALA A 27 10.16 -0.63 -4.95
N CYS A 28 10.67 0.28 -5.79
CA CYS A 28 10.20 0.52 -7.15
C CYS A 28 10.18 -0.83 -7.88
N PHE A 29 8.99 -1.42 -8.02
CA PHE A 29 8.84 -2.71 -8.67
C PHE A 29 7.72 -2.62 -9.69
N SER A 30 8.11 -2.28 -10.91
CA SER A 30 7.23 -2.22 -12.07
C SER A 30 6.90 -3.62 -12.61
N VAL A 31 6.06 -3.68 -13.63
CA VAL A 31 5.78 -4.96 -14.32
C VAL A 31 6.97 -5.37 -15.20
N ASP A 32 7.76 -4.40 -15.66
CA ASP A 32 8.98 -4.60 -16.43
C ASP A 32 10.11 -5.19 -15.57
N ASP A 33 10.23 -4.74 -14.32
CA ASP A 33 11.15 -5.34 -13.33
C ASP A 33 10.75 -6.79 -13.03
N PHE A 34 9.45 -7.06 -12.85
CA PHE A 34 8.96 -8.40 -12.53
C PHE A 34 9.11 -9.40 -13.68
N GLU A 35 8.81 -8.98 -14.91
CA GLU A 35 9.05 -9.80 -16.10
C GLU A 35 10.56 -10.09 -16.31
N SER A 36 11.41 -9.12 -16.00
CA SER A 36 12.87 -9.27 -16.07
C SER A 36 13.41 -10.22 -15.00
N ALA A 37 12.91 -10.12 -13.76
CA ALA A 37 13.32 -10.95 -12.63
C ALA A 37 12.79 -12.40 -12.72
N ARG A 38 11.64 -12.61 -13.39
CA ARG A 38 10.86 -13.87 -13.50
C ARG A 38 10.30 -14.41 -12.19
N SER A 39 11.05 -14.36 -11.09
CA SER A 39 10.57 -14.69 -9.74
C SER A 39 11.15 -13.68 -8.74
N THR A 40 10.38 -13.31 -7.72
CA THR A 40 10.80 -12.34 -6.70
C THR A 40 10.25 -12.72 -5.30
N PRO A 41 10.99 -12.47 -4.21
CA PRO A 41 10.43 -12.49 -2.86
C PRO A 41 9.50 -11.30 -2.66
N TRP A 42 8.32 -11.52 -2.09
CA TRP A 42 7.34 -10.46 -1.79
C TRP A 42 7.57 -9.84 -0.40
N GLU A 43 8.73 -9.22 -0.25
CA GLU A 43 9.24 -8.61 0.97
C GLU A 43 8.46 -7.36 1.45
N GLY A 44 8.81 -6.85 2.63
CA GLY A 44 8.43 -5.50 3.07
C GLY A 44 6.99 -5.32 3.56
N VAL A 45 6.17 -6.39 3.58
CA VAL A 45 4.81 -6.34 4.13
C VAL A 45 4.86 -6.16 5.66
N ARG A 46 4.46 -4.98 6.14
CA ARG A 46 4.42 -4.61 7.58
C ARG A 46 3.00 -4.38 8.11
N ASN A 47 2.01 -5.08 7.53
CA ASN A 47 0.62 -5.10 7.99
C ASN A 47 0.27 -6.53 8.46
N TYR A 48 -0.20 -6.67 9.71
CA TYR A 48 -0.51 -7.96 10.33
C TYR A 48 -1.59 -8.76 9.59
N GLU A 49 -2.59 -8.11 9.01
CA GLU A 49 -3.65 -8.76 8.23
C GLU A 49 -3.09 -9.26 6.89
N ALA A 50 -2.38 -8.40 6.15
CA ALA A 50 -1.74 -8.79 4.89
C ALA A 50 -0.73 -9.94 5.08
N ARG A 51 0.04 -9.92 6.18
CA ARG A 51 0.93 -11.02 6.59
C ARG A 51 0.17 -12.32 6.85
N ASN A 52 -0.97 -12.26 7.56
CA ASN A 52 -1.77 -13.44 7.83
C ASN A 52 -2.35 -14.02 6.54
N LEU A 53 -2.82 -13.17 5.62
CA LEU A 53 -3.28 -13.59 4.29
C LEU A 53 -2.17 -14.25 3.47
N MET A 54 -0.93 -13.74 3.50
CA MET A 54 0.20 -14.41 2.84
C MET A 54 0.52 -15.79 3.44
N LYS A 55 0.23 -16.04 4.72
CA LYS A 55 0.41 -17.39 5.32
C LYS A 55 -0.63 -18.42 4.85
N GLU A 56 -1.70 -17.99 4.20
CA GLU A 56 -2.74 -18.87 3.65
C GLU A 56 -2.42 -19.30 2.21
N MET A 57 -1.54 -18.57 1.53
CA MET A 57 -1.10 -18.82 0.15
C MET A 57 -0.36 -20.14 0.02
N ALA A 58 -0.71 -20.92 -1.01
CA ALA A 58 0.00 -22.13 -1.40
C ALA A 58 0.63 -22.01 -2.80
N VAL A 59 1.62 -22.86 -3.09
CA VAL A 59 2.25 -22.92 -4.41
C VAL A 59 1.20 -23.20 -5.49
N GLY A 60 1.19 -22.39 -6.55
CA GLY A 60 0.22 -22.45 -7.64
C GLY A 60 -1.02 -21.56 -7.48
N ASP A 61 -1.25 -20.96 -6.31
CA ASP A 61 -2.26 -19.89 -6.15
C ASP A 61 -1.95 -18.72 -7.10
N LYS A 62 -2.98 -18.08 -7.68
CA LYS A 62 -2.80 -16.99 -8.67
C LYS A 62 -2.80 -15.61 -8.02
N ILE A 63 -2.03 -14.67 -8.59
CA ILE A 63 -1.82 -13.30 -8.11
C ILE A 63 -2.14 -12.29 -9.22
N LEU A 64 -3.00 -11.31 -8.91
CA LEU A 64 -3.15 -10.06 -9.66
C LEU A 64 -2.07 -9.08 -9.22
N PHE A 65 -1.16 -8.74 -10.14
CA PHE A 65 -0.07 -7.80 -9.90
C PHE A 65 -0.57 -6.36 -10.11
N TYR A 66 -0.67 -5.61 -9.02
CA TYR A 66 -1.30 -4.29 -9.00
C TYR A 66 -0.29 -3.17 -8.74
N HIS A 67 -0.22 -2.19 -9.64
CA HIS A 67 0.52 -0.94 -9.47
C HIS A 67 -0.26 0.02 -8.56
N SER A 68 0.32 0.35 -7.41
CA SER A 68 -0.20 1.28 -6.42
C SER A 68 0.70 2.51 -6.26
N ASN A 69 0.18 3.57 -5.63
CA ASN A 69 0.89 4.82 -5.31
C ASN A 69 1.56 5.57 -6.50
N CYS A 70 1.22 5.20 -7.73
CA CYS A 70 1.74 5.81 -8.96
C CYS A 70 0.70 6.69 -9.67
N LYS A 71 1.13 7.40 -10.72
CA LYS A 71 0.27 8.29 -11.53
C LYS A 71 -0.98 7.58 -12.12
N ASN A 72 -0.79 6.36 -12.61
CA ASN A 72 -1.84 5.52 -13.20
C ASN A 72 -1.94 4.19 -12.43
N PRO A 73 -2.62 4.14 -11.27
CA PRO A 73 -2.73 2.91 -10.49
C PRO A 73 -3.74 1.95 -11.14
N GLY A 74 -3.48 0.65 -11.07
CA GLY A 74 -4.25 -0.38 -11.78
C GLY A 74 -3.58 -1.76 -11.79
N ILE A 75 -4.21 -2.73 -12.44
CA ILE A 75 -3.68 -4.10 -12.61
C ILE A 75 -2.82 -4.13 -13.88
N ALA A 76 -1.56 -4.54 -13.73
CA ALA A 76 -0.56 -4.54 -14.80
C ALA A 76 -0.21 -5.94 -15.31
N GLY A 77 -0.48 -6.99 -14.53
CA GLY A 77 -0.17 -8.36 -14.94
C GLY A 77 -0.66 -9.43 -13.98
N PHE A 78 -0.27 -10.65 -14.30
CA PHE A 78 -0.64 -11.88 -13.64
C PHE A 78 0.62 -12.64 -13.21
N ALA A 79 0.57 -13.20 -12.02
CA ALA A 79 1.63 -13.99 -11.41
C ALA A 79 1.03 -15.19 -10.66
N LYS A 80 1.89 -16.04 -10.11
CA LYS A 80 1.51 -17.17 -9.25
C LYS A 80 2.47 -17.27 -8.07
N VAL A 81 2.03 -17.89 -6.98
CA VAL A 81 2.89 -18.21 -5.84
C VAL A 81 3.82 -19.35 -6.26
N SER A 82 5.14 -19.13 -6.21
CA SER A 82 6.16 -20.16 -6.43
C SER A 82 6.67 -20.78 -5.12
N ARG A 83 6.49 -20.11 -3.97
CA ARG A 83 6.83 -20.63 -2.65
C ARG A 83 5.91 -20.09 -1.56
N GLU A 84 5.49 -20.97 -0.66
CA GLU A 84 4.65 -20.65 0.51
C GLU A 84 5.39 -19.76 1.53
N ALA A 85 4.64 -19.20 2.49
CA ALA A 85 5.13 -18.14 3.36
C ALA A 85 6.29 -18.56 4.29
N TYR A 86 7.41 -17.86 4.18
CA TYR A 86 8.60 -18.01 5.01
C TYR A 86 8.99 -16.68 5.69
N PRO A 87 9.87 -16.67 6.71
CA PRO A 87 10.25 -15.45 7.42
C PRO A 87 10.85 -14.37 6.50
N ASP A 88 10.37 -13.14 6.63
CA ASP A 88 10.92 -11.99 5.89
C ASP A 88 12.21 -11.51 6.55
N TYR A 89 13.36 -11.91 5.98
CA TYR A 89 14.68 -11.56 6.47
C TYR A 89 14.97 -10.05 6.42
N THR A 90 14.28 -9.29 5.58
CA THR A 90 14.46 -7.84 5.44
C THR A 90 13.92 -7.05 6.64
N ALA A 91 13.19 -7.72 7.55
CA ALA A 91 12.83 -7.15 8.84
C ALA A 91 14.03 -6.99 9.79
N TRP A 92 15.08 -7.81 9.63
CA TRP A 92 16.25 -7.81 10.51
C TRP A 92 17.46 -7.02 9.98
N ASP A 93 17.45 -6.66 8.69
CA ASP A 93 18.51 -5.85 8.09
C ASP A 93 18.28 -4.35 8.39
N SER A 94 19.18 -3.75 9.17
CA SER A 94 19.14 -2.33 9.52
C SER A 94 19.48 -1.39 8.35
N ALA A 95 20.09 -1.90 7.27
CA ALA A 95 20.24 -1.17 6.02
C ALA A 95 18.91 -1.06 5.25
N HIS A 96 17.98 -2.00 5.44
CA HIS A 96 16.71 -2.01 4.72
C HIS A 96 15.74 -0.86 5.12
N PRO A 97 14.85 -0.39 4.23
CA PRO A 97 13.79 0.55 4.61
C PRO A 97 12.73 -0.10 5.52
N TYR A 98 12.42 -1.38 5.28
CA TYR A 98 11.41 -2.15 6.01
C TYR A 98 11.94 -2.86 7.26
N TYR A 99 13.09 -2.43 7.78
CA TYR A 99 13.65 -2.83 9.08
C TYR A 99 12.65 -2.62 10.22
N ASP A 100 12.60 -3.57 11.15
CA ASP A 100 11.84 -3.52 12.40
C ASP A 100 12.74 -3.98 13.55
N GLU A 101 13.20 -3.03 14.37
CA GLU A 101 14.03 -3.25 15.57
C GLU A 101 13.43 -4.26 16.56
N LYS A 102 12.13 -4.53 16.46
CA LYS A 102 11.40 -5.46 17.33
C LYS A 102 11.16 -6.81 16.66
N ALA A 103 11.64 -7.05 15.44
CA ALA A 103 11.56 -8.34 14.77
C ALA A 103 12.63 -9.29 15.34
N ASP A 104 12.14 -10.32 16.02
CA ASP A 104 12.97 -11.43 16.51
C ASP A 104 13.29 -12.39 15.36
N LYS A 105 14.43 -13.10 15.43
CA LYS A 105 14.82 -14.17 14.50
C LYS A 105 14.19 -15.50 14.88
N ASP A 106 14.11 -15.80 16.17
CA ASP A 106 13.59 -17.07 16.68
C ASP A 106 12.06 -17.08 16.72
N ASN A 107 11.44 -15.89 16.81
CA ASN A 107 10.01 -15.68 16.68
C ASN A 107 9.69 -14.64 15.57
N PRO A 108 9.82 -15.01 14.29
CA PRO A 108 9.68 -14.08 13.16
C PRO A 108 8.30 -13.41 13.13
N LYS A 109 8.29 -12.08 13.19
CA LYS A 109 7.04 -11.29 13.17
C LYS A 109 6.49 -11.07 11.76
N TRP A 110 7.36 -11.10 10.75
CA TRP A 110 7.06 -10.80 9.35
C TRP A 110 7.40 -11.99 8.46
N PHE A 111 6.62 -12.15 7.40
CA PHE A 111 6.67 -13.27 6.46
C PHE A 111 6.50 -12.74 5.05
N MET A 112 7.01 -13.47 4.07
CA MET A 112 6.85 -13.22 2.64
C MET A 112 6.72 -14.54 1.87
N VAL A 113 6.21 -14.46 0.65
CA VAL A 113 6.10 -15.56 -0.32
C VAL A 113 7.02 -15.27 -1.50
N ASP A 114 7.44 -16.30 -2.25
CA ASP A 114 8.04 -16.05 -3.57
C ASP A 114 6.93 -16.08 -4.62
N ALA A 115 6.95 -15.11 -5.54
CA ALA A 115 5.98 -14.96 -6.62
C ALA A 115 6.70 -15.03 -7.98
N GLU A 116 6.16 -15.82 -8.90
CA GLU A 116 6.66 -16.01 -10.27
C GLU A 116 5.75 -15.28 -11.26
N PHE A 117 6.34 -14.50 -12.16
CA PHE A 117 5.66 -13.76 -13.22
C PHE A 117 5.09 -14.71 -14.28
N VAL A 118 3.80 -14.59 -14.60
CA VAL A 118 3.13 -15.41 -15.62
C VAL A 118 3.00 -14.63 -16.92
N CYS A 119 2.35 -13.46 -16.91
CA CYS A 119 2.19 -12.61 -18.09
C CYS A 119 1.80 -11.17 -17.73
N ARG A 120 1.98 -10.23 -18.67
CA ARG A 120 1.38 -8.89 -18.58
C ARG A 120 -0.11 -8.95 -18.88
N ALA A 121 -0.88 -8.02 -18.33
CA ALA A 121 -2.25 -7.79 -18.77
C ALA A 121 -2.21 -7.18 -20.19
N ARG A 122 -2.84 -7.85 -21.17
CA ARG A 122 -2.87 -7.39 -22.57
C ARG A 122 -3.42 -5.96 -22.69
N HIS A 123 -4.44 -5.65 -21.88
CA HIS A 123 -4.93 -4.31 -21.62
C HIS A 123 -4.78 -3.99 -20.12
N PHE A 124 -4.01 -2.95 -19.78
CA PHE A 124 -3.84 -2.46 -18.40
C PHE A 124 -5.18 -1.98 -17.83
N ILE A 125 -5.58 -2.49 -16.66
CA ILE A 125 -6.88 -2.17 -16.05
C ILE A 125 -6.70 -1.08 -14.98
N PRO A 126 -7.04 0.20 -15.26
CA PRO A 126 -6.85 1.28 -14.28
C PRO A 126 -7.85 1.18 -13.13
N LEU A 127 -7.43 1.55 -11.91
CA LEU A 127 -8.29 1.63 -10.72
C LEU A 127 -9.54 2.49 -10.96
N SER A 128 -9.42 3.55 -11.78
CA SER A 128 -10.55 4.42 -12.10
C SER A 128 -11.63 3.73 -12.95
N LEU A 129 -11.32 2.62 -13.63
CA LEU A 129 -12.33 1.75 -14.26
C LEU A 129 -13.01 0.87 -13.21
N LEU A 130 -12.22 0.22 -12.36
CA LEU A 130 -12.75 -0.69 -11.33
C LEU A 130 -13.64 0.05 -10.31
N ARG A 131 -13.32 1.30 -9.99
CA ARG A 131 -14.20 2.18 -9.22
C ARG A 131 -15.45 2.58 -9.99
N TYR A 132 -15.31 3.03 -11.24
CA TYR A 132 -16.47 3.36 -12.08
C TYR A 132 -17.46 2.18 -12.17
N ILE A 133 -16.96 0.95 -12.36
CA ILE A 133 -17.78 -0.28 -12.36
C ILE A 133 -18.39 -0.56 -10.98
N ALA A 134 -17.64 -0.35 -9.89
CA ALA A 134 -18.18 -0.50 -8.54
C ALA A 134 -19.28 0.52 -8.20
N ASP A 135 -19.20 1.73 -8.77
CA ASP A 135 -20.16 2.82 -8.59
C ASP A 135 -21.40 2.68 -9.51
N LEU A 136 -21.44 1.70 -10.42
CA LEU A 136 -22.61 1.45 -11.29
C LEU A 136 -23.81 0.87 -10.51
N PRO A 137 -25.05 1.20 -10.90
CA PRO A 137 -26.22 0.43 -10.48
C PRO A 137 -26.10 -1.01 -11.01
N SER A 138 -26.34 -2.01 -10.16
CA SER A 138 -26.09 -3.43 -10.46
C SER A 138 -27.06 -4.07 -11.49
N SER A 139 -27.76 -3.24 -12.28
CA SER A 139 -28.82 -3.64 -13.22
C SER A 139 -28.33 -3.82 -14.66
N GLU A 140 -27.37 -3.03 -15.15
CA GLU A 140 -26.76 -3.23 -16.48
C GLU A 140 -25.46 -2.40 -16.64
N PRO A 141 -24.35 -2.98 -17.13
CA PRO A 141 -23.14 -2.22 -17.47
C PRO A 141 -23.25 -1.54 -18.86
N PRO A 142 -22.52 -0.42 -19.11
CA PRO A 142 -22.41 0.21 -20.42
C PRO A 142 -21.96 -0.73 -21.53
N GLU A 143 -22.37 -0.47 -22.77
CA GLU A 143 -22.09 -1.29 -23.95
C GLU A 143 -20.59 -1.62 -24.13
N GLU A 144 -19.70 -0.65 -23.91
CA GLU A 144 -18.24 -0.83 -24.06
C GLU A 144 -17.64 -1.86 -23.09
N ILE A 145 -18.35 -2.18 -22.00
CA ILE A 145 -18.01 -3.21 -21.01
C ILE A 145 -19.19 -4.19 -20.78
N GLY A 146 -20.11 -4.31 -21.75
CA GLY A 146 -21.29 -5.17 -21.65
C GLY A 146 -20.97 -6.63 -21.32
N TYR A 147 -19.79 -7.09 -21.77
CA TYR A 147 -19.25 -8.43 -21.51
C TYR A 147 -18.95 -8.73 -20.04
N VAL A 148 -18.89 -7.73 -19.15
CA VAL A 148 -18.73 -7.91 -17.70
C VAL A 148 -20.03 -8.43 -17.07
N GLY A 149 -21.19 -8.03 -17.61
CA GLY A 149 -22.51 -8.40 -17.12
C GLY A 149 -22.82 -7.92 -15.69
N THR A 150 -24.05 -8.14 -15.24
CA THR A 150 -24.50 -7.76 -13.88
C THR A 150 -23.82 -8.58 -12.78
N ALA A 151 -23.41 -9.82 -13.08
CA ALA A 151 -22.61 -10.65 -12.18
C ALA A 151 -21.19 -10.06 -11.97
N GLY A 152 -20.51 -9.65 -13.04
CA GLY A 152 -19.16 -9.07 -12.93
C GLY A 152 -19.14 -7.70 -12.25
N VAL A 153 -20.18 -6.88 -12.44
CA VAL A 153 -20.38 -5.65 -11.65
C VAL A 153 -20.41 -5.97 -10.15
N LYS A 154 -21.21 -6.96 -9.73
CA LYS A 154 -21.30 -7.38 -8.33
C LYS A 154 -19.98 -7.98 -7.80
N ALA A 155 -19.28 -8.78 -8.61
CA ALA A 155 -17.98 -9.33 -8.24
C ALA A 155 -16.94 -8.23 -8.00
N ILE A 156 -16.89 -7.20 -8.86
CA ILE A 156 -16.02 -6.03 -8.70
C ILE A 156 -16.44 -5.18 -7.48
N GLN A 157 -17.75 -4.97 -7.26
CA GLN A 157 -18.29 -4.30 -6.06
C GLN A 157 -17.84 -4.99 -4.76
N ALA A 158 -17.76 -6.32 -4.75
CA ALA A 158 -17.32 -7.11 -3.60
C ALA A 158 -15.79 -7.12 -3.39
N MET A 159 -14.97 -6.65 -4.34
CA MET A 159 -13.50 -6.74 -4.21
C MET A 159 -12.96 -5.88 -3.04
N PRO A 160 -12.04 -6.42 -2.21
CA PRO A 160 -11.30 -5.63 -1.21
C PRO A 160 -10.47 -4.49 -1.80
N LEU A 161 -10.28 -4.45 -3.13
CA LEU A 161 -9.55 -3.38 -3.81
C LEU A 161 -10.29 -2.04 -3.75
N VAL A 162 -11.61 -2.05 -4.00
CA VAL A 162 -12.45 -0.85 -3.98
C VAL A 162 -12.91 -0.51 -2.57
N THR A 163 -13.23 -1.51 -1.75
CA THR A 163 -13.73 -1.31 -0.36
C THR A 163 -12.63 -1.07 0.68
N ARG A 164 -11.42 -1.65 0.52
CA ARG A 164 -10.37 -1.68 1.57
C ARG A 164 -9.00 -1.23 1.05
N GLY A 165 -8.94 0.02 0.58
CA GLY A 165 -7.77 0.59 -0.10
C GLY A 165 -6.40 0.43 0.60
N ARG A 166 -6.35 0.49 1.95
CA ARG A 166 -5.09 0.40 2.75
C ARG A 166 -4.50 -1.01 2.93
N LEU A 167 -5.19 -2.06 2.48
CA LEU A 167 -4.69 -3.44 2.58
C LEU A 167 -3.87 -3.81 1.32
N SER A 168 -2.62 -4.26 1.48
CA SER A 168 -1.66 -4.48 0.38
C SER A 168 -1.73 -5.87 -0.26
N VAL A 169 -2.11 -6.89 0.50
CA VAL A 169 -2.38 -8.26 0.03
C VAL A 169 -3.84 -8.57 0.32
N GLN A 170 -4.58 -9.03 -0.69
CA GLN A 170 -6.03 -9.16 -0.64
C GLN A 170 -6.48 -10.49 -1.25
N ARG A 171 -7.49 -11.14 -0.67
CA ARG A 171 -8.21 -12.25 -1.36
C ARG A 171 -9.07 -11.69 -2.49
N VAL A 172 -9.24 -12.49 -3.54
CA VAL A 172 -10.10 -12.24 -4.71
C VAL A 172 -11.02 -13.46 -4.87
N SER A 173 -12.28 -13.26 -5.28
CA SER A 173 -13.17 -14.38 -5.63
C SER A 173 -12.82 -14.94 -7.00
N GLU A 174 -13.17 -16.21 -7.27
CA GLU A 174 -12.97 -16.81 -8.60
C GLU A 174 -13.73 -16.05 -9.69
N GLU A 175 -14.96 -15.59 -9.41
CA GLU A 175 -15.73 -14.69 -10.27
C GLU A 175 -14.98 -13.37 -10.53
N GLY A 176 -14.41 -12.77 -9.48
CA GLY A 176 -13.63 -11.54 -9.58
C GLY A 176 -12.36 -11.73 -10.41
N TRP A 177 -11.68 -12.87 -10.26
CA TRP A 177 -10.54 -13.23 -11.10
C TRP A 177 -10.96 -13.36 -12.58
N GLY A 178 -11.98 -14.18 -12.88
CA GLY A 178 -12.39 -14.45 -14.26
C GLY A 178 -12.88 -13.19 -15.00
N ILE A 179 -13.51 -12.26 -14.30
CA ILE A 179 -13.91 -10.95 -14.85
C ILE A 179 -12.68 -10.07 -15.12
N ILE A 180 -11.70 -10.01 -14.21
CA ILE A 180 -10.45 -9.27 -14.42
C ILE A 180 -9.62 -9.86 -15.57
N GLU A 181 -9.55 -11.19 -15.68
CA GLU A 181 -8.90 -11.92 -16.77
C GLU A 181 -9.59 -11.63 -18.12
N MET A 182 -10.93 -11.65 -18.16
CA MET A 182 -11.71 -11.29 -19.34
C MET A 182 -11.56 -9.81 -19.74
N MET A 183 -11.53 -8.89 -18.77
CA MET A 183 -11.28 -7.47 -19.00
C MET A 183 -9.87 -7.25 -19.57
N ALA A 184 -8.85 -7.85 -18.97
CA ALA A 184 -7.46 -7.73 -19.39
C ALA A 184 -7.26 -8.18 -20.84
N GLU A 185 -8.00 -9.18 -21.31
CA GLU A 185 -7.91 -9.68 -22.68
C GLU A 185 -8.79 -8.92 -23.69
N LYS A 186 -9.97 -8.42 -23.29
CA LYS A 186 -10.92 -7.76 -24.21
C LYS A 186 -10.73 -6.24 -24.36
N GLY A 187 -10.29 -5.53 -23.32
CA GLY A 187 -10.18 -4.06 -23.37
C GLY A 187 -11.52 -3.34 -23.56
N GLY A 188 -11.56 -2.36 -24.47
CA GLY A 188 -12.78 -1.65 -24.91
C GLY A 188 -13.11 -0.34 -24.17
N TRP A 189 -12.82 -0.27 -22.86
CA TRP A 189 -13.20 0.86 -21.98
C TRP A 189 -12.57 2.22 -22.33
N GLU A 190 -11.55 2.28 -23.20
CA GLU A 190 -10.92 3.54 -23.65
C GLU A 190 -11.95 4.50 -24.27
N ASN A 191 -13.06 3.97 -24.77
CA ASN A 191 -14.14 4.77 -25.35
C ASN A 191 -15.11 5.39 -24.32
N ILE A 192 -15.11 4.95 -23.07
CA ILE A 192 -16.04 5.44 -22.03
C ILE A 192 -15.80 6.95 -21.82
N PRO A 193 -16.83 7.82 -21.82
CA PRO A 193 -16.67 9.27 -21.80
C PRO A 193 -15.82 9.83 -20.65
N PHE A 194 -15.83 9.15 -19.49
CA PHE A 194 -14.97 9.48 -18.34
C PHE A 194 -13.48 9.21 -18.62
N MET A 195 -13.14 8.11 -19.30
CA MET A 195 -11.76 7.77 -19.66
C MET A 195 -11.21 8.69 -20.75
N LYS A 196 -12.02 9.00 -21.78
CA LYS A 196 -11.64 9.92 -22.87
C LYS A 196 -11.05 11.24 -22.35
N LYS A 197 -11.70 11.88 -21.36
CA LYS A 197 -11.20 13.12 -20.71
C LYS A 197 -9.85 12.95 -20.00
N LYS A 198 -9.52 11.75 -19.54
CA LYS A 198 -8.24 11.46 -18.87
C LYS A 198 -7.13 11.20 -19.88
N VAL A 199 -7.43 10.51 -20.99
CA VAL A 199 -6.49 10.26 -22.10
C VAL A 199 -6.12 11.55 -22.82
N THR A 200 -7.07 12.47 -23.07
CA THR A 200 -6.77 13.78 -23.67
C THR A 200 -5.82 14.61 -22.80
N ASN A 201 -5.96 14.55 -21.48
CA ASN A 201 -5.14 15.33 -20.54
C ASN A 201 -3.76 14.69 -20.26
N ALA A 202 -3.55 13.43 -20.67
CA ALA A 202 -2.27 12.73 -20.50
C ALA A 202 -1.27 12.98 -21.65
N ARG A 203 -1.67 13.70 -22.71
CA ARG A 203 -0.97 13.68 -24.00
C ARG A 203 -0.09 14.90 -24.26
N GLN A 204 1.05 15.00 -23.56
CA GLN A 204 2.33 15.50 -24.10
C GLN A 204 3.46 15.48 -23.05
N PRO A 205 4.53 14.68 -23.23
CA PRO A 205 5.87 15.05 -22.80
C PRO A 205 6.38 16.15 -23.74
N ALA A 206 6.86 17.28 -23.21
CA ALA A 206 7.38 18.36 -24.04
C ALA A 206 8.75 17.99 -24.65
N GLU A 207 8.76 17.70 -25.95
CA GLU A 207 9.97 17.37 -26.71
C GLU A 207 10.89 18.60 -26.82
N LYS A 208 11.97 18.62 -26.01
CA LYS A 208 12.95 19.72 -26.00
C LYS A 208 13.95 19.59 -27.16
N THR A 209 13.50 19.93 -28.35
CA THR A 209 14.34 20.04 -29.56
C THR A 209 15.52 20.96 -29.32
N LYS A 210 16.75 20.43 -29.36
CA LYS A 210 17.99 21.22 -29.28
C LYS A 210 18.28 21.87 -30.63
N THR A 211 18.03 23.16 -30.77
CA THR A 211 18.54 23.97 -31.90
C THR A 211 19.79 24.74 -31.47
N ALA A 212 20.93 24.42 -32.10
CA ALA A 212 22.16 25.20 -31.97
C ALA A 212 22.23 26.27 -33.08
N ALA A 213 22.58 27.50 -32.72
CA ALA A 213 22.85 28.59 -33.66
C ALA A 213 23.99 29.48 -33.14
N ALA A 214 24.83 29.99 -34.03
CA ALA A 214 26.16 30.50 -33.66
C ALA A 214 26.34 32.03 -33.75
N ARG A 215 26.85 32.59 -32.64
CA ARG A 215 27.84 33.70 -32.52
C ARG A 215 28.06 34.63 -33.74
N LYS A 216 27.76 35.93 -33.57
CA LYS A 216 28.44 37.07 -34.23
C LYS A 216 28.80 38.17 -33.21
N VAL A 217 29.53 39.21 -33.62
CA VAL A 217 30.59 39.87 -32.79
C VAL A 217 30.71 41.40 -33.08
N ARG A 218 31.32 42.19 -32.15
CA ARG A 218 31.72 43.65 -32.14
C ARG A 218 30.67 44.63 -31.55
N LYS A 219 31.01 45.75 -30.87
CA LYS A 219 32.32 46.29 -30.37
C LYS A 219 32.15 47.30 -29.20
N LYS A 220 33.23 47.47 -28.40
CA LYS A 220 33.51 48.47 -27.32
C LYS A 220 32.80 49.85 -27.34
N LYS A 221 32.49 50.37 -26.14
CA LYS A 221 33.20 51.53 -25.53
C LYS A 221 33.10 51.53 -23.98
N VAL A 222 34.00 52.26 -23.30
CA VAL A 222 34.09 52.48 -21.83
C VAL A 222 34.20 54.00 -21.61
N PRO A 223 34.03 54.56 -20.38
CA PRO A 223 35.20 54.77 -19.51
C PRO A 223 34.96 54.77 -17.96
N THR A 224 36.06 54.61 -17.18
CA THR A 224 36.33 55.19 -15.81
C THR A 224 35.43 54.82 -14.61
N LYS A 225 35.89 54.68 -13.35
CA LYS A 225 37.20 54.83 -12.63
C LYS A 225 37.24 53.75 -11.47
N GLU A 226 38.36 53.17 -11.03
CA GLU A 226 39.42 53.67 -10.08
C GLU A 226 38.81 54.11 -8.71
N GLU A 227 39.26 53.69 -7.52
CA GLU A 227 40.40 52.89 -6.99
C GLU A 227 39.89 51.78 -6.00
N ASP A 228 40.59 50.66 -5.71
CA ASP A 228 41.66 50.43 -4.68
C ASP A 228 41.39 51.04 -3.28
N ASP A 229 41.72 50.43 -2.13
CA ASP A 229 42.85 49.54 -1.78
C ASP A 229 42.48 48.39 -0.78
N LYS A 230 43.47 47.58 -0.37
CA LYS A 230 43.44 46.46 0.60
C LYS A 230 43.69 46.95 2.05
N SER A 231 43.65 46.12 3.10
CA SER A 231 44.86 45.38 3.55
C SER A 231 44.70 44.71 4.94
N VAL A 232 45.44 43.59 5.13
CA VAL A 232 45.92 42.88 6.35
C VAL A 232 44.97 42.44 7.50
N ASP A 233 45.42 41.37 8.15
CA ASP A 233 44.94 40.65 9.33
C ASP A 233 45.24 41.38 10.68
N GLU A 234 44.57 40.97 11.76
CA GLU A 234 45.24 40.39 12.96
C GLU A 234 44.24 39.77 13.97
N ASP A 235 44.70 38.81 14.78
CA ASP A 235 43.97 38.20 15.92
C ASP A 235 43.93 39.13 17.15
N LEU A 236 42.99 38.90 18.09
CA LEU A 236 43.29 38.90 19.55
C LEU A 236 42.14 38.34 20.42
N LYS A 237 42.42 38.14 21.73
CA LYS A 237 41.61 37.35 22.69
C LYS A 237 40.88 38.17 23.76
N GLY A 238 39.80 37.57 24.30
CA GLY A 238 39.35 37.70 25.70
C GLY A 238 38.04 38.47 25.91
N ASP A 239 37.34 38.38 27.05
CA ASP A 239 37.23 37.33 28.10
C ASP A 239 36.00 37.69 29.00
N ALA A 240 35.57 36.77 29.88
CA ALA A 240 34.75 36.95 31.09
C ALA A 240 33.37 37.70 31.06
N ALA A 241 32.32 36.96 31.49
CA ALA A 241 31.22 37.31 32.42
C ALA A 241 30.47 38.69 32.34
N GLN A 242 29.19 38.85 32.72
CA GLN A 242 28.47 38.25 33.86
C GLN A 242 26.92 38.39 33.74
N GLU A 243 26.18 37.89 34.73
CA GLU A 243 24.72 37.71 34.80
C GLU A 243 23.83 38.98 34.81
N ARG A 244 22.60 38.84 34.28
CA ARG A 244 21.38 39.13 35.06
C ARG A 244 20.11 38.42 34.55
N LYS A 245 19.13 38.25 35.45
CA LYS A 245 17.76 37.73 35.23
C LYS A 245 16.85 38.91 34.79
N GLN A 246 15.60 38.84 34.33
CA GLN A 246 14.37 38.09 34.66
C GLN A 246 13.27 38.54 33.62
N GLU A 247 12.03 38.05 33.45
CA GLU A 247 11.18 36.97 34.01
C GLU A 247 10.03 36.65 33.00
N SER A 248 9.56 35.40 32.90
CA SER A 248 8.19 34.97 32.45
C SER A 248 8.15 33.44 32.22
N GLU A 249 7.77 32.67 33.24
CA GLU A 249 6.40 32.15 33.48
C GLU A 249 6.02 30.90 32.66
N ALA A 250 5.57 29.86 33.37
CA ALA A 250 5.18 28.56 32.81
C ALA A 250 3.83 28.11 33.39
N PHE A 251 2.98 27.48 32.57
CA PHE A 251 1.73 26.89 33.06
C PHE A 251 1.37 25.55 32.39
N ASN A 252 1.04 24.57 33.23
CA ASN A 252 0.62 23.19 32.92
C ASN A 252 0.18 22.54 34.25
N PRO A 253 -0.71 21.52 34.36
CA PRO A 253 -1.59 20.87 33.38
C PRO A 253 -3.09 21.16 33.73
N PRO A 254 -4.11 20.26 33.65
CA PRO A 254 -4.16 18.87 34.15
C PRO A 254 -4.81 17.81 33.22
N LYS A 255 -4.66 16.54 33.60
CA LYS A 255 -5.31 15.37 32.96
C LYS A 255 -6.78 15.24 33.38
N LYS A 256 -7.65 14.79 32.46
CA LYS A 256 -8.91 14.07 32.76
C LYS A 256 -9.01 12.86 31.81
N GLY A 257 -9.40 11.66 32.20
CA GLY A 257 -9.93 11.22 33.50
C GLY A 257 -11.45 11.07 33.48
N ARG A 258 -11.98 10.09 32.74
CA ARG A 258 -13.42 9.83 32.60
C ARG A 258 -13.82 8.55 33.35
N LYS A 259 -14.17 8.68 34.64
CA LYS A 259 -14.77 7.60 35.43
C LYS A 259 -16.29 7.51 35.19
N ARG A 260 -16.87 6.38 35.61
CA ARG A 260 -18.28 5.99 35.50
C ARG A 260 -19.19 6.94 36.29
N LYS A 261 -20.46 7.07 35.87
CA LYS A 261 -21.55 7.58 36.71
C LYS A 261 -22.28 6.38 37.32
N VAL A 262 -22.69 6.47 38.58
CA VAL A 262 -23.41 5.42 39.32
C VAL A 262 -24.69 6.02 39.90
N LEU A 263 -25.80 5.33 39.69
CA LEU A 263 -27.08 5.34 40.40
C LEU A 263 -27.75 3.99 40.04
N ASP A 264 -28.40 3.25 40.92
CA ASP A 264 -28.48 3.36 42.39
C ASP A 264 -28.58 1.93 42.99
N ALA A 265 -28.53 1.77 44.31
CA ALA A 265 -28.50 0.47 44.97
C ALA A 265 -29.67 0.27 45.95
N THR A 266 -30.32 -0.90 45.86
CA THR A 266 -30.99 -1.56 46.99
C THR A 266 -30.52 -3.01 47.04
N ALA A 267 -30.28 -3.50 48.25
CA ALA A 267 -29.80 -4.85 48.50
C ALA A 267 -30.78 -5.59 49.41
N GLN A 268 -30.80 -6.92 49.33
CA GLN A 268 -30.99 -7.76 50.51
C GLN A 268 -30.38 -9.14 50.29
N GLU A 269 -30.11 -9.83 51.40
CA GLU A 269 -29.25 -11.00 51.51
C GLU A 269 -30.06 -12.29 51.69
N ASP A 270 -29.40 -13.44 51.50
CA ASP A 270 -29.79 -14.78 51.96
C ASP A 270 -31.12 -15.36 51.40
N ASP A 271 -31.37 -16.68 51.38
CA ASP A 271 -30.82 -17.76 52.22
C ASP A 271 -30.71 -19.10 51.44
N ALA A 272 -29.97 -20.06 51.98
CA ALA A 272 -29.65 -21.34 51.36
C ALA A 272 -30.52 -22.49 51.89
N GLN A 273 -31.72 -22.69 51.32
CA GLN A 273 -32.55 -23.87 51.62
C GLN A 273 -33.53 -24.26 50.51
N ASN A 274 -33.28 -25.39 49.83
CA ASN A 274 -34.27 -26.47 49.80
C ASN A 274 -33.64 -27.84 49.48
N LEU A 275 -34.01 -28.85 50.26
CA LEU A 275 -33.61 -30.25 50.08
C LEU A 275 -34.82 -31.06 49.55
N ALA A 276 -34.56 -32.16 48.83
CA ALA A 276 -35.55 -33.20 48.50
C ALA A 276 -36.90 -32.70 47.89
N THR A 277 -37.12 -32.86 46.60
CA THR A 277 -37.40 -34.18 45.98
C THR A 277 -37.23 -34.07 44.45
N ARG A 278 -36.81 -35.11 43.72
CA ARG A 278 -37.45 -36.44 43.60
C ARG A 278 -36.40 -37.52 43.30
N ARG A 279 -36.59 -38.73 43.83
CA ARG A 279 -35.61 -39.84 43.79
C ARG A 279 -35.75 -40.74 42.55
N LYS A 280 -34.60 -41.26 42.07
CA LYS A 280 -34.42 -42.48 41.22
C LYS A 280 -34.99 -42.36 39.78
N SER A 281 -34.47 -43.07 38.77
CA SER A 281 -33.78 -44.38 38.79
C SER A 281 -32.58 -44.49 37.82
N MET A 282 -31.77 -45.56 38.01
CA MET A 282 -30.81 -46.24 37.09
C MET A 282 -30.28 -45.48 35.85
N ARG A 283 -28.98 -45.33 35.58
CA ARG A 283 -27.73 -46.07 35.92
C ARG A 283 -27.71 -47.56 35.51
N PHE A 284 -26.70 -47.90 34.69
CA PHE A 284 -26.18 -49.21 34.27
C PHE A 284 -26.68 -49.88 32.98
N GLN A 285 -25.68 -50.42 32.25
CA GLN A 285 -25.70 -51.31 31.09
C GLN A 285 -26.20 -50.69 29.76
N ARG A 286 -25.59 -50.99 28.60
CA ARG A 286 -24.46 -51.91 28.32
C ARG A 286 -23.23 -51.15 27.81
#